data_AF-A0A370DSG3-F1
#
_entry.id   AF-A0A370DSG3-F1
#
_cell.length_a   1.000
_cell.length_b   1.000
_cell.length_c   1.000
_cell.angle_alpha   90.00
_cell.angle_beta   90.00
_cell.angle_gamma   90.00
#
_symmetry.space_group_name_H-M   'P 1'
#
loop_
_entity.id
_entity.type
_entity.pdbx_description
1 polymer ?
#
loop_
_entity_poly.entity_id
_entity_poly.type
_entity_poly.pdbx_seq_one_letter_code
_entity_poly.pdbx_strand_id
1 'polypeptide(L)'
;MIFLLKNDPRAPFPAVKFAEQEPNGLLAVGGDLSPERLVNAYRHGVFPWYSDNEPILWWSPDPRTVLYPERVKISRSLGKTLRKEKFHVTLDTAFSEVIQACAEPQPKSPGTWLMPEMKVAYAELHDQGVAHSVEVWQEEQLVGGLRRLSR
;
A
#
# COMPACT_ATOMS: atom_id res chain seq x y z
N MET A 1 -3.61 -3.37 24.11
CA MET A 1 -2.18 -3.30 24.47
C MET A 1 -1.37 -3.09 23.20
N ILE A 2 -0.58 -2.02 23.09
CA ILE A 2 0.28 -1.76 21.91
C ILE A 2 1.66 -2.40 22.12
N PHE A 3 2.13 -3.18 21.14
CA PHE A 3 3.43 -3.84 21.21
C PHE A 3 4.57 -2.96 20.66
N LEU A 4 5.71 -2.92 21.33
CA LEU A 4 6.94 -2.34 20.78
C LEU A 4 7.69 -3.41 19.98
N LEU A 5 7.91 -3.18 18.69
CA LEU A 5 8.64 -4.13 17.86
C LEU A 5 10.15 -4.11 18.18
N LYS A 6 10.75 -5.31 18.18
CA LYS A 6 12.21 -5.48 18.31
C LYS A 6 12.92 -5.08 17.01
N ASN A 7 14.22 -4.85 17.10
CA ASN A 7 15.08 -4.48 15.97
C ASN A 7 15.30 -5.61 14.94
N ASP A 8 14.92 -6.85 15.25
CA ASP A 8 15.00 -7.96 14.28
C ASP A 8 13.82 -7.91 13.29
N PRO A 9 14.05 -7.67 11.99
CA PRO A 9 12.98 -7.56 11.00
C PRO A 9 12.29 -8.90 10.69
N ARG A 10 12.92 -10.03 11.07
CA ARG A 10 12.37 -11.38 10.87
C ARG A 10 11.56 -11.86 12.07
N ALA A 11 11.59 -11.13 13.19
CA ALA A 11 10.79 -11.48 14.36
C ALA A 11 9.30 -11.50 14.01
N PRO A 12 8.53 -12.48 14.51
CA PRO A 12 7.10 -12.57 14.19
C PRO A 12 6.34 -11.35 14.71
N PHE A 13 5.35 -10.89 13.94
CA PHE A 13 4.42 -9.88 14.42
C PHE A 13 3.54 -10.43 15.56
N PRO A 14 3.12 -9.59 16.50
CA PRO A 14 2.11 -9.97 17.49
C PRO A 14 0.84 -10.50 16.81
N ALA A 15 0.12 -11.40 17.46
CA ALA A 15 -1.10 -11.94 16.89
C ALA A 15 -2.15 -10.83 16.71
N VAL A 16 -2.73 -10.73 15.51
CA VAL A 16 -3.66 -9.64 15.13
C VAL A 16 -4.91 -9.53 16.02
N LYS A 17 -5.30 -10.63 16.69
CA LYS A 17 -6.40 -10.63 17.68
C LYS A 17 -6.16 -9.72 18.90
N PHE A 18 -4.92 -9.25 19.09
CA PHE A 18 -4.55 -8.33 20.15
C PHE A 18 -4.53 -6.86 19.70
N ALA A 19 -4.90 -6.59 18.44
CA ALA A 19 -5.04 -5.22 17.94
C ALA A 19 -6.13 -4.47 18.72
N GLU A 20 -5.95 -3.17 18.88
CA GLU A 20 -6.91 -2.29 19.55
C GLU A 20 -8.23 -2.21 18.78
N GLN A 21 -9.34 -2.06 19.51
CA GLN A 21 -10.63 -1.75 18.91
C GLN A 21 -10.75 -0.25 18.58
N GLU A 22 -10.13 0.60 19.40
CA GLU A 22 -10.06 2.05 19.23
C GLU A 22 -8.65 2.52 19.63
N PRO A 23 -7.84 3.04 18.70
CA PRO A 23 -8.10 3.13 17.26
C PRO A 23 -8.10 1.75 16.58
N ASN A 24 -9.08 1.51 15.70
CA ASN A 24 -9.32 0.18 15.12
C ASN A 24 -8.09 -0.38 14.38
N GLY A 25 -7.58 -1.49 14.90
CA GLY A 25 -6.53 -2.27 14.27
C GLY A 25 -5.12 -1.91 14.70
N LEU A 26 -4.90 -0.90 15.55
CA LEU A 26 -3.55 -0.56 16.00
C LEU A 26 -2.95 -1.73 16.78
N LEU A 27 -1.82 -2.26 16.30
CA LEU A 27 -1.21 -3.48 16.85
C LEU A 27 0.15 -3.20 17.47
N ALA A 28 1.02 -2.49 16.76
CA ALA A 28 2.41 -2.31 17.20
C ALA A 28 2.99 -0.96 16.78
N VAL A 29 4.08 -0.58 17.44
CA VAL A 29 4.85 0.64 17.19
C VAL A 29 6.34 0.31 17.03
N GLY A 30 7.04 1.09 16.20
CA GLY A 30 8.49 1.02 16.01
C GLY A 30 8.93 -0.06 15.01
N GLY A 31 10.18 -0.51 15.15
CA GLY A 31 10.85 -1.33 14.15
C GLY A 31 11.45 -0.49 13.03
N ASP A 32 11.38 -1.01 11.81
CA ASP A 32 11.97 -0.43 10.60
C ASP A 32 11.06 -0.68 9.39
N LEU A 33 11.44 -0.21 8.21
CA LEU A 33 10.72 -0.47 6.95
C LEU A 33 11.53 -1.37 6.02
N SER A 34 12.39 -2.24 6.58
CA SER A 34 13.16 -3.18 5.76
C SER A 34 12.22 -4.07 4.93
N PRO A 35 12.63 -4.45 3.71
CA PRO A 35 11.87 -5.37 2.86
C PRO A 35 11.44 -6.64 3.59
N GLU A 36 12.33 -7.23 4.40
CA GLU A 36 12.04 -8.42 5.19
C GLU A 36 10.90 -8.19 6.19
N ARG A 37 10.91 -7.07 6.93
CA ARG A 37 9.86 -6.77 7.90
C ARG A 37 8.54 -6.48 7.22
N LEU A 38 8.55 -5.75 6.11
CA LEU A 38 7.33 -5.48 5.34
C LEU A 38 6.70 -6.78 4.85
N VAL A 39 7.47 -7.65 4.17
CA VAL A 39 6.98 -8.96 3.73
C VAL A 39 6.42 -9.76 4.90
N ASN A 40 7.12 -9.78 6.03
CA ASN A 40 6.68 -10.46 7.24
C ASN A 40 5.35 -9.88 7.76
N ALA A 41 5.19 -8.56 7.82
CA ALA A 41 3.96 -7.90 8.24
C ALA A 41 2.78 -8.28 7.33
N TYR A 42 2.93 -8.14 6.01
CA TYR A 42 1.87 -8.40 5.04
C TYR A 42 1.42 -9.87 5.06
N ARG A 43 2.34 -10.82 5.28
CA ARG A 43 2.00 -12.25 5.46
C ARG A 43 1.15 -12.52 6.70
N HIS A 44 1.18 -11.63 7.69
CA HIS A 44 0.36 -11.71 8.90
C HIS A 44 -0.87 -10.80 8.87
N GLY A 45 -1.18 -10.18 7.71
CA GLY A 45 -2.31 -9.26 7.57
C GLY A 45 -2.06 -7.87 8.17
N VAL A 46 -0.81 -7.56 8.52
CA VAL A 46 -0.40 -6.30 9.14
C VAL A 46 0.19 -5.36 8.07
N PHE A 47 -0.11 -4.07 8.16
CA PHE A 47 0.48 -3.06 7.26
C PHE A 47 0.93 -1.82 8.04
N PRO A 48 1.99 -1.14 7.59
CA PRO A 48 2.43 0.12 8.19
C PRO A 48 1.54 1.27 7.71
N TRP A 49 1.15 2.16 8.63
CA TRP A 49 0.44 3.38 8.30
C TRP A 49 0.66 4.42 9.39
N TYR A 50 1.29 5.55 9.07
CA TYR A 50 1.65 6.57 10.04
C TYR A 50 1.80 7.93 9.34
N SER A 51 1.79 8.99 10.14
CA SER A 51 1.92 10.38 9.69
C SER A 51 3.31 10.93 9.98
N ASP A 52 3.61 12.10 9.42
CA ASP A 52 4.81 12.83 9.78
C ASP A 52 4.88 13.09 11.29
N ASN A 53 6.06 12.93 11.87
CA ASN A 53 6.33 12.97 13.32
C ASN A 53 5.70 11.86 14.18
N GLU A 54 5.05 10.86 13.58
CA GLU A 54 4.66 9.63 14.28
C GLU A 54 5.75 8.56 14.13
N PRO A 55 5.97 7.70 15.14
CA PRO A 55 6.75 6.49 14.94
C PRO A 55 6.04 5.58 13.92
N ILE A 56 6.75 4.59 13.36
CA ILE A 56 6.11 3.59 12.49
C ILE A 56 5.02 2.87 13.29
N LEU A 57 3.77 2.97 12.82
CA LEU A 57 2.61 2.28 13.39
C LEU A 57 2.17 1.14 12.48
N TRP A 58 1.79 0.02 13.07
CA TRP A 58 1.42 -1.21 12.38
C TRP A 58 -0.02 -1.60 12.69
N TRP A 59 -0.79 -1.89 11.66
CA TRP A 59 -2.25 -2.00 11.72
C TRP A 59 -2.79 -3.31 11.16
N SER A 60 -3.86 -3.82 11.78
CA SER A 60 -4.68 -4.92 11.30
C SER A 60 -6.14 -4.72 11.75
N PRO A 61 -6.92 -3.86 11.05
CA PRO A 61 -8.28 -3.52 11.43
C PRO A 61 -9.26 -4.69 11.26
N ASP A 62 -10.30 -4.67 12.10
CA ASP A 62 -11.44 -5.58 12.07
C ASP A 62 -12.75 -4.76 12.12
N PRO A 63 -13.63 -4.82 11.09
CA PRO A 63 -13.52 -5.62 9.86
C PRO A 63 -12.46 -5.10 8.88
N ARG A 64 -11.84 -6.01 8.13
CA ARG A 64 -10.90 -5.68 7.05
C ARG A 64 -11.63 -5.42 5.72
N THR A 65 -11.36 -4.28 5.09
CA THR A 65 -11.86 -4.00 3.75
C THR A 65 -11.17 -4.91 2.71
N VAL A 66 -11.97 -5.62 1.93
CA VAL A 66 -11.51 -6.49 0.83
C VAL A 66 -12.33 -6.21 -0.44
N LEU A 67 -11.69 -6.34 -1.59
CA LEU A 67 -12.33 -6.23 -2.91
C LEU A 67 -12.18 -7.55 -3.65
N TYR A 68 -13.31 -8.18 -3.96
CA TYR A 68 -13.36 -9.41 -4.76
C TYR A 68 -13.35 -9.05 -6.25
N PRO A 69 -12.35 -9.48 -7.04
CA PRO A 69 -12.24 -9.13 -8.46
C PRO A 69 -13.50 -9.44 -9.27
N GLU A 70 -14.13 -10.59 -9.00
CA GLU A 70 -15.35 -11.05 -9.67
C GLU A 70 -16.61 -10.25 -9.28
N ARG A 71 -16.52 -9.41 -8.23
CA ARG A 71 -17.62 -8.58 -7.73
C ARG A 71 -17.41 -7.10 -8.02
N VAL A 72 -16.38 -6.73 -8.78
CA VAL A 72 -16.12 -5.34 -9.17
C VAL A 72 -17.30 -4.84 -10.00
N LYS A 73 -17.96 -3.78 -9.52
CA LYS A 73 -19.09 -3.17 -10.21
C LYS A 73 -18.59 -2.16 -11.24
N ILE A 74 -18.65 -2.52 -12.51
CA ILE A 74 -18.38 -1.59 -13.61
C ILE A 74 -19.66 -0.82 -13.94
N SER A 75 -19.67 0.48 -13.62
CA SER A 75 -20.82 1.34 -13.93
C SER A 75 -21.04 1.46 -15.44
N ARG A 76 -22.27 1.77 -15.86
CA ARG A 76 -22.61 1.96 -17.28
C ARG A 76 -21.75 3.06 -17.93
N SER A 77 -21.45 4.14 -17.21
CA SER A 77 -20.59 5.23 -17.70
C SER A 77 -19.14 4.77 -17.84
N LEU A 78 -18.59 4.06 -16.84
CA LEU A 78 -17.24 3.51 -16.93
C LEU A 78 -17.12 2.51 -18.09
N GLY A 79 -18.08 1.61 -18.24
CA GLY A 79 -18.10 0.66 -19.37
C GLY A 79 -18.17 1.35 -20.73
N LYS A 80 -18.88 2.48 -20.87
CA LYS A 80 -18.86 3.31 -22.10
C LYS A 80 -17.48 3.92 -22.34
N THR A 81 -16.79 4.36 -21.30
CA THR A 81 -15.44 4.91 -21.40
C THR A 81 -14.43 3.85 -21.82
N LEU A 82 -14.45 2.67 -21.19
CA LEU A 82 -13.51 1.57 -21.50
C LEU A 82 -13.60 1.10 -22.95
N ARG A 83 -14.82 1.01 -23.51
CA ARG A 83 -15.05 0.64 -24.93
C ARG A 83 -14.49 1.64 -25.95
N LYS A 84 -14.08 2.83 -25.53
CA LYS A 84 -13.41 3.80 -26.43
C LYS A 84 -11.92 3.50 -26.60
N GLU A 85 -11.38 2.55 -25.83
CA GLU A 85 -9.99 2.08 -25.93
C GLU A 85 -8.96 3.21 -25.91
N LYS A 86 -9.26 4.27 -25.14
CA LYS A 86 -8.40 5.45 -24.99
C LYS A 86 -7.21 5.23 -24.07
N PHE A 87 -7.25 4.15 -23.30
CA PHE A 87 -6.26 3.88 -22.26
C PHE A 87 -5.54 2.57 -22.56
N HIS A 88 -4.23 2.58 -22.35
CA HIS A 88 -3.39 1.39 -22.37
C HIS A 88 -2.95 1.07 -20.94
N VAL A 89 -2.89 -0.22 -20.60
CA VAL A 89 -2.52 -0.69 -19.27
C VAL A 89 -1.24 -1.49 -19.38
N THR A 90 -0.24 -1.15 -18.58
CA THR A 90 0.99 -1.92 -18.43
C THR A 90 1.14 -2.43 -17.00
N LEU A 91 2.15 -3.27 -16.79
CA LEU A 91 2.56 -3.78 -15.48
C LEU A 91 4.06 -3.57 -15.33
N ASP A 92 4.47 -3.07 -14.16
CA ASP A 92 5.88 -2.97 -13.76
C ASP A 92 6.77 -2.18 -14.76
N THR A 93 6.20 -1.20 -15.47
CA THR A 93 6.96 -0.37 -16.43
C THR A 93 7.38 0.97 -15.86
N ALA A 94 6.62 1.52 -14.91
CA ALA A 94 6.85 2.86 -14.34
C ALA A 94 6.53 2.90 -12.84
N PHE A 95 7.01 1.92 -12.07
CA PHE A 95 6.74 1.83 -10.62
C PHE A 95 7.09 3.11 -9.87
N SER A 96 8.26 3.68 -10.15
CA SER A 96 8.74 4.93 -9.54
C SER A 96 7.83 6.12 -9.82
N GLU A 97 7.25 6.21 -11.02
CA GLU A 97 6.30 7.27 -11.36
C GLU A 97 4.97 7.07 -10.64
N VAL A 98 4.45 5.84 -10.62
CA VAL A 98 3.21 5.49 -9.91
C VAL A 98 3.33 5.78 -8.43
N ILE A 99 4.42 5.37 -7.78
CA ILE A 99 4.58 5.56 -6.33
C ILE A 99 4.78 7.04 -5.98
N GLN A 100 5.47 7.79 -6.84
CA GLN A 100 5.65 9.23 -6.65
C GLN A 100 4.32 9.96 -6.78
N ALA A 101 3.53 9.68 -7.83
CA ALA A 101 2.20 10.25 -8.01
C ALA A 101 1.24 9.90 -6.85
N CYS A 102 1.34 8.68 -6.31
CA CYS A 102 0.57 8.25 -5.14
C CYS A 102 0.95 8.99 -3.85
N ALA A 103 2.14 9.59 -3.78
CA ALA A 103 2.59 10.37 -2.62
C ALA A 103 2.24 11.86 -2.72
N GLU A 104 1.79 12.34 -3.88
CA GLU A 104 1.50 13.76 -4.09
C GLU A 104 0.27 14.21 -3.27
N PRO A 105 0.32 15.42 -2.69
CA PRO A 105 -0.82 15.98 -1.96
C PRO A 105 -2.02 16.12 -2.90
N GLN A 106 -3.20 15.71 -2.43
CA GLN A 106 -4.43 15.94 -3.18
C GLN A 106 -5.12 17.22 -2.69
N PRO A 107 -5.87 17.94 -3.55
CA PRO A 107 -6.58 19.15 -3.15
C PRO A 107 -7.53 18.98 -1.94
N LYS A 108 -7.98 17.75 -1.68
CA LYS A 108 -8.87 17.38 -0.55
C LYS A 108 -8.15 16.66 0.60
N SER A 109 -6.87 16.34 0.45
CA SER A 109 -6.08 15.63 1.46
C SER A 109 -4.63 16.13 1.38
N PRO A 110 -4.25 17.10 2.23
CA PRO A 110 -2.96 17.78 2.13
C PRO A 110 -1.75 16.89 2.50
N GLY A 111 -1.99 15.67 2.98
CA GLY A 111 -0.94 14.71 3.32
C GLY A 111 -1.27 13.32 2.81
N THR A 112 -0.24 12.63 2.33
CA THR A 112 -0.31 11.19 2.08
C THR A 112 0.46 10.48 3.18
N TRP A 113 0.05 9.26 3.51
CA TRP A 113 0.81 8.40 4.41
C TRP A 113 2.10 7.85 3.78
N LEU A 114 2.34 8.16 2.50
CA LEU A 114 3.42 7.59 1.72
C LEU A 114 4.69 8.41 1.93
N MET A 115 5.24 8.29 3.13
CA MET A 115 6.45 9.00 3.56
C MET A 115 7.67 8.64 2.70
N PRO A 116 8.69 9.52 2.64
CA PRO A 116 9.89 9.28 1.84
C PRO A 116 10.51 7.89 2.06
N GLU A 117 10.70 7.48 3.32
CA GLU A 117 11.18 6.12 3.66
C GLU A 117 10.26 4.99 3.18
N MET A 118 8.93 5.19 3.18
CA MET A 118 8.01 4.20 2.60
C MET A 118 8.20 4.08 1.09
N LYS A 119 8.44 5.18 0.37
CA LYS A 119 8.72 5.14 -1.08
C LYS A 119 9.97 4.33 -1.38
N VAL A 120 11.04 4.56 -0.62
CA VAL A 120 12.30 3.82 -0.73
C VAL A 120 12.06 2.33 -0.47
N ALA A 121 11.39 1.99 0.63
CA ALA A 121 11.12 0.59 0.97
C ALA A 121 10.27 -0.14 -0.07
N TYR A 122 9.27 0.53 -0.66
CA TYR A 122 8.47 -0.05 -1.74
C TYR A 122 9.25 -0.20 -3.05
N ALA A 123 10.17 0.72 -3.35
CA ALA A 123 11.05 0.61 -4.51
C ALA A 123 12.00 -0.60 -4.34
N GLU A 124 12.58 -0.78 -3.15
CA GLU A 124 13.38 -1.98 -2.86
C GLU A 124 12.57 -3.27 -2.96
N LEU A 125 11.30 -3.26 -2.52
CA LEU A 125 10.40 -4.40 -2.69
C LEU A 125 10.06 -4.65 -4.17
N HIS A 126 10.02 -3.60 -4.99
CA HIS A 126 9.80 -3.73 -6.43
C HIS A 126 11.01 -4.37 -7.10
N ASP A 127 12.22 -3.93 -6.77
CA ASP A 127 13.48 -4.53 -7.26
C ASP A 127 13.60 -6.01 -6.86
N GLN A 128 13.01 -6.41 -5.74
CA GLN A 128 12.93 -7.80 -5.27
C GLN A 128 11.79 -8.62 -5.91
N GLY A 129 10.98 -8.03 -6.79
CA GLY A 129 9.84 -8.68 -7.44
C GLY A 129 8.68 -8.98 -6.49
N VAL A 130 8.54 -8.19 -5.42
CA VAL A 130 7.47 -8.33 -4.40
C VAL A 130 6.43 -7.23 -4.52
N ALA A 131 6.85 -6.00 -4.82
CA ALA A 131 5.96 -4.90 -5.12
C ALA A 131 5.75 -4.77 -6.62
N HIS A 132 4.52 -4.51 -7.02
CA HIS A 132 4.15 -4.37 -8.42
C HIS A 132 3.31 -3.12 -8.66
N SER A 133 3.47 -2.53 -9.84
CA SER A 133 2.64 -1.43 -10.31
C SER A 133 1.74 -1.87 -11.46
N VAL A 134 0.58 -1.23 -11.52
CA VAL A 134 -0.28 -1.20 -12.71
C VAL A 134 -0.30 0.25 -13.16
N GLU A 135 0.08 0.50 -14.40
CA GLU A 135 0.08 1.84 -14.98
C GLU A 135 -1.07 1.98 -15.98
N VAL A 136 -1.70 3.15 -16.00
CA VAL A 136 -2.74 3.51 -16.96
C VAL A 136 -2.25 4.71 -17.77
N TRP A 137 -2.08 4.49 -19.06
CA TRP A 137 -1.57 5.47 -20.02
C TRP A 137 -2.69 6.00 -20.90
N GLN A 138 -2.67 7.29 -21.19
CA GLN A 138 -3.41 7.88 -22.29
C GLN A 138 -2.39 8.42 -23.29
N GLU A 139 -2.33 7.83 -24.48
CA GLU A 139 -1.22 8.04 -25.41
C GLU A 139 0.12 7.72 -24.72
N GLU A 140 1.02 8.68 -24.58
CA GLU A 140 2.32 8.52 -23.90
C GLU A 140 2.32 9.07 -22.45
N GLN A 141 1.17 9.56 -21.97
CA GLN A 141 1.07 10.18 -20.64
C GLN A 141 0.54 9.19 -19.59
N LEU A 142 1.25 9.07 -18.47
CA LEU A 142 0.76 8.34 -17.30
C LEU A 142 -0.38 9.12 -16.65
N VAL A 143 -1.60 8.59 -16.72
CA VAL A 143 -2.82 9.25 -16.21
C VAL A 143 -3.39 8.57 -14.96
N GLY A 144 -2.78 7.47 -14.53
CA GLY A 144 -3.14 6.80 -13.28
C GLY A 144 -2.33 5.54 -13.05
N GLY A 145 -2.47 5.00 -11.84
CA GLY A 145 -1.87 3.72 -11.52
C GLY A 145 -2.23 3.25 -10.12
N LEU A 146 -1.82 2.03 -9.80
CA LEU A 146 -1.91 1.46 -8.47
C LEU A 146 -0.65 0.67 -8.16
N ARG A 147 -0.31 0.59 -6.87
CA ARG A 147 0.73 -0.33 -6.38
C ARG A 147 0.12 -1.42 -5.54
N ARG A 148 0.66 -2.63 -5.63
CA ARG A 148 0.30 -3.78 -4.82
C ARG A 148 1.55 -4.50 -4.33
N LEU A 149 1.37 -5.37 -3.34
CA LEU A 149 2.36 -6.37 -2.98
C LEU A 149 1.81 -7.75 -3.35
N SER A 150 2.68 -8.64 -3.81
CA SER A 150 2.36 -10.05 -3.97
C SER A 150 3.46 -10.93 -3.41
N ARG A 151 3.16 -11.62 -2.30
CA ARG A 151 3.87 -12.80 -1.83
C ARG A 151 3.08 -13.53 -0.75
#